data_AF-A0A6V7X1J2-F1
#
_entry.id   AF-A0A6V7X1J2-F1
#
_cell.length_a   1.000
_cell.length_b   1.000
_cell.length_c   1.000
_cell.angle_alpha   90.00
_cell.angle_beta   90.00
_cell.angle_gamma   90.00
#
_symmetry.space_group_name_H-M   'P 1'
#
loop_
_entity.id
_entity.type
_entity.pdbx_description
1 polymer ?
#
loop_
_entity_poly.entity_id
_entity_poly.type
_entity_poly.pdbx_seq_one_letter_code
_entity_poly.pdbx_strand_id
1 'polypeptide(L)'
;MFTRIIFKKYFQWVPFILILQACSFYIPHLIWRSFNWLSGFQVKAVVSASKEVEQQTNDEVTKIIAKSLFHASQQQHQPICFVHKQHFVGFLFLTMKLAYVLLICFHLCLFKFFIGNIDFAIGILDHKGEWRQSGHFPRVTVCDFNVYKYAQLTNFTVECVLPLNMACYFI
;
A
#
# COMPACT_ATOMS: atom_id res chain seq x y z
N MET A 1 34.02 -16.67 1.30
CA MET A 1 34.45 -15.32 1.72
C MET A 1 33.25 -14.68 2.40
N PHE A 2 33.23 -14.57 3.73
CA PHE A 2 32.05 -14.09 4.46
C PHE A 2 31.94 -12.56 4.36
N THR A 3 30.79 -12.06 3.90
CA THR A 3 30.54 -10.63 3.75
C THR A 3 30.39 -9.98 5.13
N ARG A 4 31.24 -8.99 5.42
CA ARG A 4 31.17 -8.18 6.64
C ARG A 4 29.98 -7.21 6.51
N ILE A 5 28.79 -7.66 6.88
CA ILE A 5 27.61 -6.80 6.91
C ILE A 5 27.62 -6.06 8.24
N ILE A 6 28.06 -4.80 8.20
CA ILE A 6 27.66 -3.82 9.21
C ILE A 6 26.13 -3.90 9.23
N PHE A 7 25.53 -4.29 10.37
CA PHE A 7 24.09 -4.27 10.59
C PHE A 7 23.64 -2.81 10.45
N LYS A 8 23.51 -2.35 9.21
CA LYS A 8 23.13 -0.99 8.92
C LYS A 8 21.70 -0.88 9.40
N LYS A 9 21.43 0.23 10.08
CA LYS A 9 20.15 0.63 10.68
C LYS A 9 18.92 0.25 9.84
N TYR A 10 19.04 0.13 8.51
CA TYR A 10 17.97 -0.29 7.59
C TYR A 10 17.23 -1.58 7.99
N PHE A 11 17.89 -2.65 8.42
CA PHE A 11 17.22 -3.94 8.72
C PHE A 11 16.21 -3.82 9.86
N GLN A 12 16.44 -2.89 10.80
CA GLN A 12 15.54 -2.67 11.92
C GLN A 12 14.23 -1.99 11.48
N TRP A 13 14.28 -1.16 10.43
CA TRP A 13 13.13 -0.38 9.98
C TRP A 13 12.26 -1.09 8.94
N VAL A 14 12.81 -2.08 8.22
CA VAL A 14 12.08 -2.86 7.21
C VAL A 14 10.71 -3.37 7.71
N PRO A 15 10.59 -4.08 8.85
CA PRO A 15 9.29 -4.57 9.30
C PRO A 15 8.30 -3.45 9.63
N PHE A 16 8.76 -2.36 10.24
CA PHE A 16 7.89 -1.21 10.55
C PHE A 16 7.38 -0.52 9.29
N ILE A 17 8.23 -0.39 8.28
CA ILE A 17 7.87 0.21 6.99
C ILE A 17 6.89 -0.68 6.23
N LEU A 18 7.07 -2.00 6.25
CA LEU A 18 6.13 -2.94 5.62
C LEU A 18 4.76 -2.91 6.28
N ILE A 19 4.70 -2.81 7.61
CA ILE A 19 3.44 -2.63 8.35
C ILE A 19 2.80 -1.29 7.98
N LEU A 20 3.59 -0.20 7.92
CA LEU A 20 3.10 1.11 7.53
C LEU A 20 2.54 1.11 6.09
N GLN A 21 3.21 0.44 5.16
CA GLN A 21 2.76 0.24 3.79
C GLN A 21 1.44 -0.54 3.73
N ALA A 22 1.31 -1.63 4.49
CA ALA A 22 0.06 -2.39 4.59
C ALA A 22 -1.09 -1.52 5.12
N CYS A 23 -0.86 -0.76 6.18
CA CYS A 23 -1.84 0.18 6.73
C CYS A 23 -2.22 1.27 5.73
N SER A 24 -1.25 1.77 4.96
CA SER A 24 -1.44 2.86 4.00
C SER A 24 -2.36 2.48 2.85
N PHE A 25 -2.46 1.20 2.49
CA PHE A 25 -3.44 0.73 1.51
C PHE A 25 -4.89 0.80 1.98
N TYR A 26 -5.14 0.83 3.30
CA TYR A 26 -6.49 0.92 3.86
C TYR A 26 -6.97 2.37 4.02
N ILE A 27 -6.04 3.32 4.18
CA ILE A 27 -6.32 4.76 4.32
C ILE A 27 -7.25 5.32 3.24
N PRO A 28 -7.04 5.09 1.93
CA PRO A 28 -7.91 5.70 0.92
C PRO A 28 -9.35 5.13 0.94
N HIS A 29 -9.56 3.91 1.45
CA HIS A 29 -10.90 3.36 1.69
C HIS A 29 -11.57 4.02 2.90
N LEU A 30 -10.83 4.25 3.99
CA LEU A 30 -11.29 5.04 5.14
C LEU A 30 -11.70 6.45 4.73
N ILE A 31 -10.86 7.14 3.96
CA ILE A 31 -11.13 8.48 3.44
C ILE A 31 -12.44 8.45 2.64
N TRP A 32 -12.58 7.52 1.68
CA TRP A 32 -13.82 7.39 0.92
C TRP A 32 -15.05 7.17 1.82
N ARG A 33 -14.95 6.30 2.83
CA ARG A 33 -16.05 6.03 3.77
C ARG A 33 -16.43 7.27 4.58
N SER A 34 -15.45 8.03 5.06
CA SER A 34 -15.66 9.26 5.84
C SER A 34 -16.28 10.37 4.98
N PHE A 35 -15.74 10.60 3.78
CA PHE A 35 -16.28 11.61 2.86
C PHE A 35 -17.67 11.24 2.31
N ASN A 36 -17.93 9.96 2.06
CA ASN A 36 -19.27 9.48 1.65
C ASN A 36 -20.30 9.54 2.80
N TRP A 37 -19.86 9.51 4.06
CA TRP A 37 -20.74 9.79 5.19
C TRP A 37 -21.03 11.29 5.32
N LEU A 38 -20.02 12.13 5.13
CA LEU A 38 -20.13 13.58 5.23
C LEU A 38 -20.96 14.21 4.09
N SER A 39 -20.95 13.61 2.90
CA SER A 39 -21.69 14.12 1.75
C SER A 39 -23.21 14.03 1.89
N GLY A 40 -23.72 13.25 2.86
CA GLY A 40 -25.15 13.00 3.04
C GLY A 40 -25.81 12.29 1.86
N PHE A 41 -25.02 11.89 0.85
CA PHE A 41 -25.47 11.30 -0.40
C PHE A 41 -24.99 9.85 -0.46
N GLN A 42 -25.92 8.89 -0.31
CA GLN A 42 -25.58 7.48 -0.35
C GLN A 42 -25.31 7.02 -1.78
N VAL A 43 -24.06 7.13 -2.24
CA VAL A 43 -23.64 6.66 -3.58
C VAL A 43 -24.03 5.20 -3.82
N LYS A 44 -24.01 4.35 -2.77
CA LYS A 44 -24.42 2.94 -2.86
C LYS A 44 -25.90 2.74 -3.19
N ALA A 45 -26.79 3.57 -2.65
CA ALA A 45 -28.23 3.49 -2.90
C ALA A 45 -28.55 3.87 -4.35
N VAL A 46 -27.87 4.89 -4.88
CA VAL A 46 -28.04 5.31 -6.28
C VAL A 46 -27.50 4.25 -7.24
N VAL A 47 -26.31 3.71 -6.99
CA VAL A 47 -25.72 2.67 -7.87
C VAL A 47 -26.54 1.37 -7.87
N SER A 48 -27.09 0.96 -6.72
CA SER A 48 -27.97 -0.22 -6.66
C SER A 48 -29.28 0.02 -7.41
N ALA A 49 -29.90 1.19 -7.24
CA ALA A 49 -31.09 1.56 -8.00
C ALA A 49 -30.80 1.67 -9.51
N SER A 50 -29.66 2.22 -9.92
CA SER A 50 -29.26 2.25 -11.34
C SER A 50 -29.09 0.85 -11.93
N LYS A 51 -28.55 -0.10 -11.16
CA LYS A 51 -28.38 -1.49 -11.59
C LYS A 51 -29.72 -2.22 -11.73
N GLU A 52 -30.67 -1.93 -10.86
CA GLU A 52 -32.03 -2.48 -10.92
C GLU A 52 -32.80 -1.94 -12.14
N VAL A 53 -32.60 -0.66 -12.48
CA VAL A 53 -33.12 -0.03 -13.70
C VAL A 53 -32.49 -0.62 -14.96
N GLU A 54 -31.19 -0.92 -14.95
CA GLU A 54 -30.51 -1.57 -16.09
C GLU A 54 -31.04 -2.99 -16.37
N GLN A 55 -31.56 -3.68 -15.35
CA GLN A 55 -32.16 -5.00 -15.52
C GLN A 55 -33.60 -4.95 -16.07
N GLN A 56 -34.24 -3.79 -16.13
CA GLN A 56 -35.57 -3.65 -16.73
C GLN A 56 -35.49 -3.33 -18.23
N THR A 57 -36.13 -4.17 -19.04
CA THR A 57 -36.19 -4.05 -20.51
C THR A 57 -37.15 -2.96 -21.02
N ASN A 58 -38.08 -2.47 -20.19
CA ASN A 58 -39.08 -1.49 -20.65
C ASN A 58 -38.58 -0.05 -20.51
N ASP A 59 -38.25 0.59 -21.63
CA ASP A 59 -37.76 1.98 -21.68
C ASP A 59 -38.69 3.01 -21.02
N GLU A 60 -40.01 2.78 -21.07
CA GLU A 60 -41.04 3.58 -20.39
C GLU A 60 -40.86 3.53 -18.86
N VAL A 61 -40.66 2.33 -18.31
CA VAL A 61 -40.49 2.09 -16.87
C VAL A 61 -39.14 2.64 -16.40
N THR A 62 -38.09 2.45 -17.21
CA THR A 62 -36.75 3.01 -16.98
C THR A 62 -36.79 4.54 -16.86
N LYS A 63 -37.54 5.23 -17.74
CA LYS A 63 -37.73 6.69 -17.67
C LYS A 63 -38.45 7.14 -16.41
N ILE A 64 -39.50 6.42 -16.00
CA ILE A 64 -40.28 6.74 -14.80
C ILE A 64 -39.40 6.59 -13.55
N ILE A 65 -38.63 5.51 -13.45
CA ILE A 65 -37.75 5.25 -12.30
C ILE A 65 -36.58 6.23 -12.27
N ALA A 66 -35.97 6.54 -13.42
CA ALA A 66 -34.92 7.56 -13.49
C ALA A 66 -35.44 8.93 -13.00
N LYS A 67 -36.68 9.28 -13.35
CA LYS A 67 -37.32 10.54 -12.93
C LYS A 67 -37.67 10.54 -11.44
N SER A 68 -38.14 9.42 -10.88
CA SER A 68 -38.40 9.30 -9.44
C SER A 68 -37.11 9.30 -8.62
N LEU A 69 -36.05 8.66 -9.10
CA LEU A 69 -34.73 8.69 -8.47
C LEU A 69 -34.13 10.10 -8.49
N PHE A 70 -34.31 10.84 -9.58
CA PHE A 70 -33.88 12.23 -9.67
C PHE A 70 -34.62 13.12 -8.66
N HIS A 71 -35.94 12.95 -8.52
CA HIS A 71 -36.73 13.66 -7.52
C HIS A 71 -36.38 13.28 -6.08
N ALA A 72 -36.20 11.99 -5.78
CA ALA A 72 -35.76 11.50 -4.47
C ALA A 72 -34.36 12.02 -4.11
N SER A 73 -33.44 12.03 -5.08
CA SER A 73 -32.11 12.65 -4.94
C SER A 73 -32.19 14.16 -4.67
N GLN A 74 -33.21 14.84 -5.18
CA GLN A 74 -33.38 16.29 -5.03
C GLN A 74 -34.05 16.66 -3.70
N GLN A 75 -34.94 15.81 -3.16
CA GLN A 75 -35.68 16.08 -1.93
C GLN A 75 -34.90 15.87 -0.63
N GLN A 76 -33.78 15.14 -0.64
CA GLN A 76 -33.05 14.79 0.59
C GLN A 76 -32.06 15.87 1.10
N HIS A 77 -32.26 17.15 0.74
CA HIS A 77 -31.24 18.20 0.96
C HIS A 77 -31.73 19.50 1.61
N GLN A 78 -31.14 19.84 2.76
CA GLN A 78 -30.86 21.18 3.34
C GLN A 78 -29.66 21.02 4.33
N PRO A 79 -28.75 22.02 4.54
CA PRO A 79 -27.72 22.46 3.59
C PRO A 79 -26.27 22.50 4.16
N ILE A 80 -25.26 22.39 3.27
CA ILE A 80 -23.96 23.11 3.34
C ILE A 80 -23.64 23.60 1.92
N CYS A 81 -23.16 24.84 1.82
CA CYS A 81 -23.10 25.71 0.65
C CYS A 81 -22.09 25.35 -0.47
N PHE A 82 -22.46 25.76 -1.69
CA PHE A 82 -21.62 26.35 -2.76
C PHE A 82 -20.82 25.51 -3.77
N VAL A 83 -21.10 24.22 -4.00
CA VAL A 83 -20.57 23.55 -5.20
C VAL A 83 -21.69 22.84 -5.94
N HIS A 84 -21.76 23.00 -7.26
CA HIS A 84 -22.70 22.33 -8.16
C HIS A 84 -22.67 20.80 -7.88
N LYS A 85 -23.65 20.31 -7.10
CA LYS A 85 -23.53 19.07 -6.30
C LYS A 85 -23.37 17.79 -7.12
N GLN A 86 -23.87 17.76 -8.35
CA GLN A 86 -23.69 16.62 -9.26
C GLN A 86 -22.23 16.43 -9.69
N HIS A 87 -21.51 17.53 -9.94
CA HIS A 87 -20.08 17.48 -10.27
C HIS A 87 -19.23 17.20 -9.04
N PHE A 88 -19.70 17.55 -7.84
CA PHE A 88 -18.95 17.35 -6.59
C PHE A 88 -18.73 15.87 -6.25
N VAL A 89 -19.75 15.01 -6.43
CA VAL A 89 -19.61 13.56 -6.20
C VAL A 89 -18.67 12.93 -7.22
N GLY A 90 -18.78 13.30 -8.49
CA GLY A 90 -17.88 12.86 -9.56
C GLY A 90 -16.44 13.32 -9.32
N PHE A 91 -16.26 14.58 -8.92
CA PHE A 91 -14.95 15.14 -8.55
C PHE A 91 -14.34 14.39 -7.35
N LEU A 92 -15.10 14.17 -6.28
CA LEU A 92 -14.66 13.38 -5.13
C LEU A 92 -14.22 11.96 -5.51
N PHE A 93 -14.98 11.30 -6.39
CA PHE A 93 -14.62 9.97 -6.88
C PHE A 93 -13.34 9.99 -7.72
N LEU A 94 -13.18 10.96 -8.63
CA LEU A 94 -11.96 11.13 -9.43
C LEU A 94 -10.75 11.45 -8.55
N THR A 95 -10.89 12.35 -7.58
CA THR A 95 -9.83 12.67 -6.61
C THR A 95 -9.45 11.45 -5.78
N MET A 96 -10.42 10.63 -5.37
CA MET A 96 -10.16 9.36 -4.68
C MET A 96 -9.37 8.40 -5.57
N LYS A 97 -9.79 8.19 -6.82
CA LYS A 97 -9.08 7.35 -7.80
C LYS A 97 -7.65 7.83 -8.04
N LEU A 98 -7.46 9.14 -8.20
CA LEU A 98 -6.14 9.75 -8.34
C LEU A 98 -5.29 9.52 -7.08
N ALA A 99 -5.86 9.67 -5.89
CA ALA A 99 -5.16 9.41 -4.62
C ALA A 99 -4.72 7.94 -4.50
N TYR A 100 -5.53 6.97 -4.96
CA TYR A 100 -5.10 5.57 -5.04
C TYR A 100 -3.89 5.38 -5.96
N VAL A 101 -3.91 5.97 -7.15
CA VAL A 101 -2.80 5.88 -8.10
C VAL A 101 -1.54 6.51 -7.50
N LEU A 102 -1.65 7.68 -6.87
CA LEU A 102 -0.53 8.34 -6.20
C LEU A 102 0.03 7.52 -5.05
N LEU A 103 -0.82 6.88 -4.24
CA LEU A 103 -0.40 5.98 -3.19
C LEU A 103 0.35 4.77 -3.76
N ILE A 104 -0.13 4.16 -4.85
CA ILE A 104 0.57 3.05 -5.50
C ILE A 104 1.95 3.50 -6.01
N CYS A 105 2.01 4.65 -6.71
CA CYS A 105 3.28 5.22 -7.17
C CYS A 105 4.25 5.51 -6.01
N PHE A 106 3.75 6.04 -4.90
CA PHE A 106 4.55 6.28 -3.70
C PHE A 106 5.13 4.97 -3.14
N HIS A 107 4.30 3.92 -2.99
CA HIS A 107 4.76 2.62 -2.52
C HIS A 107 5.80 1.99 -3.45
N LEU A 108 5.64 2.12 -4.77
CA LEU A 108 6.62 1.65 -5.75
C LEU A 108 7.94 2.42 -5.66
N CYS A 109 7.88 3.74 -5.49
CA CYS A 109 9.06 4.58 -5.29
C CYS A 109 9.79 4.20 -3.99
N LEU A 110 9.05 3.99 -2.91
CA LEU A 110 9.58 3.56 -1.62
C LEU A 110 10.26 2.18 -1.75
N PHE A 111 9.61 1.22 -2.42
CA PHE A 111 10.20 -0.10 -2.69
C PHE A 111 11.52 0.01 -3.45
N LYS A 112 11.55 0.82 -4.53
CA LYS A 112 12.76 1.09 -5.31
C LYS A 112 13.86 1.74 -4.48
N PHE A 113 13.52 2.66 -3.58
CA PHE A 113 14.47 3.31 -2.69
C PHE A 113 15.09 2.32 -1.67
N PHE A 114 14.29 1.39 -1.13
CA PHE A 114 14.75 0.45 -0.10
C PHE A 114 15.53 -0.75 -0.64
N ILE A 115 15.09 -1.33 -1.75
CA ILE A 115 15.68 -2.56 -2.32
C ILE A 115 16.79 -2.25 -3.32
N GLY A 116 16.89 -1.00 -3.79
CA GLY A 116 17.79 -0.63 -4.87
C GLY A 116 17.17 -0.93 -6.24
N ASN A 117 17.91 -0.59 -7.30
CA ASN A 117 17.43 -0.65 -8.69
C ASN A 117 16.73 -1.97 -9.04
N ILE A 118 15.81 -1.89 -10.01
CA ILE A 118 15.01 -3.02 -10.53
C ILE A 118 15.93 -4.17 -11.02
N ASP A 119 17.16 -3.84 -11.40
CA ASP A 119 18.22 -4.77 -11.77
C ASP A 119 18.58 -5.75 -10.65
N PHE A 120 18.46 -5.35 -9.37
CA PHE A 120 18.65 -6.25 -8.23
C PHE A 120 17.54 -7.31 -8.17
N ALA A 121 16.28 -6.90 -8.39
CA ALA A 121 15.14 -7.83 -8.43
C ALA A 121 15.23 -8.81 -9.60
N ILE A 122 15.65 -8.33 -10.77
CA ILE A 122 15.88 -9.18 -11.97
C ILE A 122 17.08 -10.11 -11.74
N GLY A 123 18.17 -9.62 -11.14
CA GLY A 123 19.36 -10.41 -10.83
C GLY A 123 19.12 -11.56 -9.86
N ILE A 124 18.18 -11.40 -8.92
CA ILE A 124 17.73 -12.48 -8.01
C ILE A 124 16.96 -13.57 -8.75
N LEU A 125 16.13 -13.20 -9.71
CA LEU A 125 15.36 -14.15 -10.53
C LEU A 125 16.25 -14.94 -11.49
N ASP A 126 17.29 -14.29 -12.01
CA ASP A 126 18.20 -14.89 -12.99
C ASP A 126 19.26 -15.80 -12.33
N HIS A 127 19.68 -15.48 -11.09
CA HIS A 127 20.65 -16.29 -10.35
C HIS A 127 19.95 -17.30 -9.41
N LYS A 128 19.58 -18.47 -9.94
CA LYS A 128 19.17 -19.66 -9.15
C LYS A 128 20.33 -20.32 -8.37
N GLY A 129 21.43 -19.61 -8.14
CA GLY A 129 22.64 -20.12 -7.46
C GLY A 129 22.60 -19.92 -5.94
N GLU A 130 23.45 -20.64 -5.21
CA GLU A 130 23.59 -20.44 -3.77
C GLU A 130 24.05 -19.00 -3.44
N TRP A 131 23.50 -18.40 -2.39
CA TRP A 131 23.88 -17.08 -1.83
C TRP A 131 25.40 -16.84 -1.67
N ARG A 132 26.19 -17.91 -1.54
CA ARG A 132 27.65 -17.86 -1.45
C ARG A 132 28.32 -17.37 -2.73
N GLN A 133 27.66 -17.54 -3.88
CA GLN A 133 28.17 -17.16 -5.20
C GLN A 133 27.64 -15.79 -5.63
N SER A 134 26.36 -15.50 -5.37
CA SER A 134 25.74 -14.22 -5.75
C SER A 134 26.05 -13.08 -4.78
N GLY A 135 26.38 -13.37 -3.51
CA GLY A 135 26.57 -12.35 -2.47
C GLY A 135 25.30 -11.60 -2.07
N HIS A 136 24.19 -11.86 -2.76
CA HIS A 136 22.87 -11.36 -2.45
C HIS A 136 22.27 -12.19 -1.31
N PHE A 137 21.74 -11.49 -0.31
CA PHE A 137 21.06 -12.10 0.83
C PHE A 137 21.90 -13.22 1.51
N PRO A 138 22.99 -12.89 2.23
CA PRO A 138 23.77 -13.89 2.95
C PRO A 138 23.02 -14.44 4.18
N ARG A 139 23.09 -15.76 4.38
CA ARG A 139 22.47 -16.45 5.53
C ARG A 139 23.32 -16.39 6.81
N VAL A 140 24.62 -16.18 6.63
CA VAL A 140 25.61 -16.08 7.70
C VAL A 140 26.48 -14.85 7.44
N THR A 141 26.71 -14.05 8.47
CA THR A 141 27.50 -12.82 8.43
C THR A 141 28.49 -12.78 9.58
N VAL A 142 29.61 -12.10 9.40
CA VAL A 142 30.57 -11.86 10.49
C VAL A 142 30.25 -10.54 11.21
N CYS A 143 30.18 -10.58 12.54
CA CYS A 143 29.96 -9.41 13.39
C CYS A 143 31.15 -9.20 14.32
N ASP A 144 31.60 -7.95 14.42
CA ASP A 144 32.64 -7.55 15.37
C ASP A 144 31.99 -6.91 16.61
N PHE A 145 32.41 -7.34 17.79
CA PHE A 145 31.97 -6.80 19.07
C PHE A 145 33.19 -6.44 19.91
N ASN A 146 33.11 -5.29 20.57
CA ASN A 146 34.18 -4.79 21.43
C ASN A 146 33.78 -5.05 22.88
N VAL A 147 34.61 -5.76 23.62
CA VAL A 147 34.37 -6.12 25.03
C VAL A 147 35.52 -5.59 25.88
N TYR A 148 35.18 -4.97 27.00
CA TYR A 148 36.17 -4.59 28.00
C TYR A 148 36.55 -5.81 28.83
N LYS A 149 37.82 -6.22 28.76
CA LYS A 149 38.43 -7.23 29.65
C LYS A 149 39.55 -6.56 30.43
N TYR A 150 39.50 -6.60 31.76
CA TYR A 150 40.51 -5.97 32.64
C TYR A 150 40.79 -4.50 32.29
N ALA A 151 39.74 -3.70 32.09
CA ALA A 151 39.83 -2.29 31.66
C ALA A 151 40.49 -2.05 30.28
N GLN A 152 40.78 -3.11 29.52
CA GLN A 152 41.30 -3.03 28.16
C GLN A 152 40.22 -3.41 27.13
N LEU A 153 40.04 -2.55 26.12
CA LEU A 153 39.11 -2.80 25.03
C LEU A 153 39.69 -3.88 24.10
N THR A 154 39.01 -5.01 23.97
CA THR A 154 39.39 -6.11 23.08
C THR A 154 38.29 -6.36 22.07
N ASN A 155 38.66 -6.49 20.79
CA ASN A 155 37.71 -6.73 19.71
C ASN A 155 37.65 -8.22 19.38
N PHE A 156 36.45 -8.76 19.28
CA PHE A 156 36.19 -10.14 18.90
C PHE A 156 35.31 -10.17 17.65
N THR A 157 35.54 -11.15 16.79
CA THR A 157 34.73 -11.39 15.58
C THR A 157 34.05 -12.75 15.72
N VAL A 158 32.72 -12.79 15.55
CA VAL A 158 31.92 -14.03 15.58
C VAL A 158 31.09 -14.17 14.32
N GLU A 159 30.74 -15.40 13.99
CA GLU A 159 29.77 -15.71 12.95
C GLU A 159 28.35 -15.63 13.52
N CYS A 160 27.50 -14.85 12.87
CA CYS A 160 26.09 -14.68 13.20
C CYS A 160 25.22 -15.24 12.07
N VAL A 161 24.19 -15.99 12.45
CA VAL A 161 23.15 -16.46 11.53
C VAL A 161 22.07 -15.38 11.42
N LEU A 162 21.50 -15.18 10.23
CA LEU A 162 20.47 -14.18 9.96
C LEU A 162 19.10 -14.85 9.69
N PRO A 163 18.25 -15.07 10.72
CA PRO A 163 17.02 -15.85 10.57
C PRO A 163 16.00 -15.19 9.63
N LEU A 164 15.96 -13.85 9.61
CA LEU A 164 15.11 -13.05 8.71
C LEU A 164 15.33 -13.40 7.23
N ASN A 165 16.55 -13.78 6.88
CA ASN A 165 16.93 -14.05 5.51
C ASN A 165 16.79 -15.55 5.14
N MET A 166 16.40 -16.40 6.10
CA MET A 166 16.03 -17.80 5.87
C MET A 166 14.61 -17.93 5.28
N ALA A 167 13.77 -16.91 5.42
CA ALA A 167 12.38 -16.91 4.95
C ALA A 167 12.25 -17.09 3.42
N CYS A 168 13.29 -16.73 2.65
CA CYS A 168 13.34 -16.93 1.21
C CYS A 168 13.38 -18.42 0.79
N TYR A 169 13.57 -19.36 1.73
CA TYR A 169 13.51 -20.80 1.46
C TYR A 169 12.08 -21.37 1.47
N PHE A 170 11.11 -20.65 2.02
CA PHE A 170 9.74 -21.11 2.21
C PHE A 170 8.73 -20.51 1.21
N ILE A 171 9.21 -19.76 0.22
CA ILE A 171 8.46 -19.20 -0.92
C ILE A 171 9.13 -19.71 -2.19
#